data_AF-A0A4Y2WPN9-F1
#
_entry.id   AF-A0A4Y2WPN9-F1
#
_cell.length_a   1.000
_cell.length_b   1.000
_cell.length_c   1.000
_cell.angle_alpha   90.00
_cell.angle_beta   90.00
_cell.angle_gamma   90.00
#
_symmetry.space_group_name_H-M   'P 1'
#
loop_
_entity.id
_entity.type
_entity.pdbx_description
1 polymer ?
#
loop_
_entity_poly.entity_id
_entity_poly.type
_entity_poly.pdbx_seq_one_letter_code
_entity_poly.pdbx_strand_id
1 'polypeptide(L)'
;MKVLEWKGKLENFNTVFQAELMRLKEAIIRANKGNKITKIWTDSLLSVMAVLDPHTSHQLDRDIQSLLAQNRNILVRWIKAHVGYQGNEEADTLAKKAIQKAL
;
A
#
# COMPACT_ATOMS: atom_id res chain seq x y z
N MET A 1 -15.28 -9.99 7.12
CA MET A 1 -14.12 -9.27 6.55
C MET A 1 -13.18 -8.96 7.71
N LYS A 2 -11.89 -9.35 7.66
CA LYS A 2 -10.93 -9.06 8.73
C LYS A 2 -10.18 -7.77 8.35
N VAL A 3 -10.44 -6.69 9.07
CA VAL A 3 -9.72 -5.42 8.89
C VAL A 3 -8.41 -5.51 9.67
N LEU A 4 -7.29 -5.25 8.99
CA LEU A 4 -5.97 -5.13 9.62
C LEU A 4 -5.55 -3.66 9.55
N GLU A 5 -5.34 -3.06 10.71
CA GLU A 5 -4.91 -1.66 10.82
C GLU A 5 -3.39 -1.59 11.04
N TRP A 6 -2.73 -0.66 10.35
CA TRP A 6 -1.35 -0.26 10.63
C TRP A 6 -1.21 1.26 10.49
N LYS A 7 -0.41 1.83 11.39
CA LYS A 7 -0.07 3.25 11.41
C LYS A 7 1.45 3.35 11.63
N GLY A 8 2.15 3.91 10.65
CA GLY A 8 3.55 4.30 10.79
C GLY A 8 3.69 5.81 10.67
N LYS A 9 4.58 6.40 11.44
CA LYS A 9 4.96 7.81 11.30
C LYS A 9 5.93 7.93 10.13
N LEU A 10 5.67 8.87 9.24
CA LEU A 10 6.59 9.27 8.17
C LEU A 10 7.21 10.61 8.57
N GLU A 11 8.46 10.82 8.18
CA GLU A 11 9.13 12.13 8.31
C GLU A 11 8.42 13.21 7.48
N ASN A 12 8.49 14.46 7.94
CA ASN A 12 7.77 15.60 7.36
C ASN A 12 8.16 15.93 5.91
N PHE A 13 9.32 15.44 5.43
CA PHE A 13 9.79 15.65 4.06
C PHE A 13 9.36 14.54 3.09
N ASN A 14 8.67 13.50 3.55
CA ASN A 14 8.22 12.43 2.66
C ASN A 14 7.05 12.90 1.80
N THR A 15 7.12 12.57 0.51
CA THR A 15 6.02 12.87 -0.43
C THR A 15 4.83 11.95 -0.19
N VAL A 16 3.63 12.40 -0.60
CA VAL A 16 2.41 11.56 -0.59
C VAL A 16 2.66 10.24 -1.32
N PHE A 17 3.38 10.28 -2.45
CA PHE A 17 3.75 9.10 -3.21
C PHE A 17 4.63 8.11 -2.42
N GLN A 18 5.66 8.59 -1.71
CA GLN A 18 6.48 7.74 -0.84
C GLN A 18 5.65 7.13 0.29
N ALA A 19 4.72 7.88 0.87
CA ALA A 19 3.80 7.39 1.88
C ALA A 19 2.93 6.25 1.36
N GLU A 20 2.36 6.41 0.16
CA GLU A 20 1.52 5.40 -0.48
C GLU A 20 2.29 4.13 -0.82
N LEU A 21 3.51 4.25 -1.34
CA LEU A 21 4.40 3.11 -1.58
C LEU A 21 4.76 2.37 -0.28
N MET A 22 5.08 3.09 0.80
CA MET A 22 5.36 2.46 2.09
C MET A 22 4.14 1.75 2.67
N ARG A 23 2.94 2.31 2.52
CA ARG A 23 1.68 1.65 2.92
C ARG A 23 1.47 0.37 2.12
N LEU A 24 1.73 0.40 0.82
CA LEU A 24 1.63 -0.78 -0.04
C LEU A 24 2.63 -1.88 0.37
N LYS A 25 3.89 -1.51 0.63
CA LYS A 25 4.93 -2.43 1.14
C LYS A 25 4.48 -3.13 2.43
N GLU A 26 4.00 -2.37 3.41
CA GLU A 26 3.54 -2.92 4.69
C GLU A 26 2.30 -3.82 4.51
N ALA A 27 1.36 -3.44 3.64
CA ALA A 27 0.19 -4.25 3.33
C ALA A 27 0.60 -5.63 2.76
N ILE A 28 1.61 -5.67 1.89
CA ILE A 28 2.16 -6.91 1.32
C ILE A 28 2.80 -7.76 2.41
N ILE A 29 3.64 -7.17 3.28
CA ILE A 29 4.29 -7.87 4.40
C ILE A 29 3.24 -8.49 5.32
N ARG A 30 2.15 -7.78 5.64
CA ARG A 30 1.08 -8.27 6.52
C ARG A 30 0.18 -9.31 5.86
N ALA A 31 0.00 -9.22 4.55
CA ALA A 31 -0.77 -10.16 3.75
C ALA A 31 -0.06 -11.51 3.56
N ASN A 32 1.25 -11.59 3.82
CA ASN A 32 2.04 -12.81 3.81
C ASN A 32 1.68 -13.76 4.98
N LYS A 33 0.46 -14.32 4.94
CA LYS A 33 -0.04 -15.29 5.93
C LYS A 33 -0.59 -16.51 5.20
N GLY A 34 0.32 -17.34 4.69
CA GLY A 34 0.03 -18.65 4.11
C GLY A 34 -0.37 -18.63 2.63
N ASN A 35 -0.79 -19.78 2.12
CA ASN A 35 -0.90 -20.06 0.68
C ASN A 35 -2.22 -19.57 0.02
N LYS A 36 -3.06 -18.81 0.74
CA LYS A 36 -4.32 -18.31 0.18
C LYS A 36 -4.07 -17.10 -0.72
N ILE A 37 -4.80 -17.01 -1.82
CA ILE A 37 -4.76 -15.83 -2.68
C ILE A 37 -5.29 -14.63 -1.89
N THR A 38 -4.47 -13.60 -1.76
CA THR A 38 -4.81 -12.35 -1.06
C THR A 38 -4.80 -11.21 -2.07
N LYS A 39 -5.89 -10.44 -2.13
CA LYS A 39 -6.01 -9.26 -2.99
C LYS A 39 -5.81 -8.01 -2.15
N ILE A 40 -4.83 -7.19 -2.51
CA ILE A 40 -4.58 -5.87 -1.93
C ILE A 40 -5.09 -4.85 -2.91
N TRP A 41 -5.95 -3.95 -2.44
CA TRP A 41 -6.49 -2.85 -3.22
C TRP A 41 -5.84 -1.55 -2.75
N THR A 42 -5.36 -0.75 -3.69
CA THR A 42 -4.81 0.58 -3.44
C THR A 42 -5.45 1.57 -4.41
N ASP A 43 -5.70 2.77 -3.94
CA ASP A 43 -6.19 3.89 -4.75
C ASP A 43 -5.09 4.74 -5.39
N SER A 44 -3.84 4.53 -4.97
CA SER A 44 -2.66 5.13 -5.59
C SER A 44 -2.33 4.44 -6.91
N LEU A 45 -2.81 5.02 -8.02
CA LEU A 45 -2.45 4.55 -9.36
C LEU A 45 -0.94 4.60 -9.59
N LEU A 46 -0.27 5.66 -9.09
CA LEU A 46 1.18 5.82 -9.20
C LEU A 46 1.93 4.69 -8.50
N SER A 47 1.50 4.26 -7.30
CA SER A 47 2.15 3.14 -6.60
C SER A 47 2.03 1.84 -7.38
N VAL A 48 0.89 1.58 -8.03
CA VAL A 48 0.72 0.40 -8.88
C VAL A 48 1.62 0.48 -10.10
N MET A 49 1.69 1.64 -10.76
CA MET A 49 2.58 1.85 -11.92
C MET A 49 4.06 1.65 -11.56
N ALA A 50 4.50 2.21 -10.43
CA ALA A 50 5.90 2.10 -9.99
C ALA A 50 6.31 0.65 -9.69
N VAL A 51 5.41 -0.12 -9.06
CA VAL A 51 5.67 -1.55 -8.78
C VAL A 51 5.64 -2.40 -10.05
N LEU A 52 4.85 -2.01 -11.06
CA LEU A 52 4.79 -2.72 -12.34
C LEU A 52 5.95 -2.37 -13.28
N ASP A 53 6.70 -1.30 -13.03
CA ASP A 53 7.85 -0.91 -13.86
C ASP A 53 9.06 -1.81 -13.62
N PRO A 54 9.40 -2.73 -14.56
CA PRO A 54 10.53 -3.64 -14.37
C PRO A 54 11.89 -2.93 -14.44
N HIS A 55 11.94 -1.66 -14.87
CA HIS A 55 13.16 -0.88 -15.03
C HIS A 55 13.37 0.16 -13.93
N THR A 56 12.57 0.13 -12.86
CA THR A 56 12.70 1.08 -11.76
C THR A 56 14.10 1.08 -11.12
N SER A 57 14.69 2.27 -11.02
CA SER A 57 15.95 2.50 -10.33
C SER A 57 15.76 2.78 -8.83
N HIS A 58 14.51 2.95 -8.37
CA HIS A 58 14.18 3.25 -6.99
C HIS A 58 14.22 2.00 -6.11
N GLN A 59 14.94 2.10 -4.98
CA GLN A 59 15.13 0.96 -4.08
C GLN A 59 13.80 0.49 -3.45
N LEU A 60 12.89 1.41 -3.12
CA LEU A 60 11.61 1.07 -2.50
C LEU A 60 10.73 0.24 -3.44
N ASP A 61 10.70 0.58 -4.73
CA ASP A 61 9.94 -0.16 -5.73
C ASP A 61 10.52 -1.57 -5.92
N ARG A 62 11.85 -1.68 -6.01
CA ARG A 62 12.55 -2.98 -6.08
C ARG A 62 12.26 -3.87 -4.87
N ASP A 63 12.24 -3.29 -3.68
CA ASP A 63 11.89 -4.03 -2.46
C ASP A 63 10.46 -4.60 -2.56
N ILE A 64 9.51 -3.80 -3.04
CA ILE A 64 8.12 -4.21 -3.21
C ILE A 64 8.01 -5.30 -4.28
N GLN A 65 8.70 -5.14 -5.42
CA GLN A 65 8.76 -6.15 -6.48
C GLN A 65 9.32 -7.48 -5.97
N SER A 66 10.40 -7.44 -5.19
CA SER A 66 10.99 -8.63 -4.56
C SER A 66 10.01 -9.31 -3.60
N LEU A 67 9.31 -8.53 -2.77
CA LEU A 67 8.27 -9.05 -1.88
C LEU A 67 7.14 -9.73 -2.66
N LEU A 68 6.68 -9.15 -3.77
CA LEU A 68 5.64 -9.77 -4.61
C LEU A 68 6.15 -11.04 -5.32
N ALA A 69 7.39 -11.06 -5.78
CA ALA A 69 8.00 -12.24 -6.38
C ALA A 69 8.11 -13.42 -5.40
N GLN A 70 8.40 -13.13 -4.12
CA GLN A 70 8.42 -14.11 -3.03
C GLN A 70 7.02 -14.56 -2.63
N ASN A 71 6.01 -13.68 -2.75
CA ASN A 71 4.64 -13.92 -2.31
C ASN A 71 3.66 -13.99 -3.50
N ARG A 72 3.81 -15.02 -4.34
CA ARG A 72 3.04 -15.19 -5.60
C ARG A 72 1.51 -15.29 -5.42
N ASN A 73 1.05 -15.52 -4.20
CA ASN A 73 -0.37 -15.54 -3.85
C ASN A 73 -0.95 -14.13 -3.58
N ILE A 74 -0.13 -13.08 -3.56
CA ILE A 74 -0.57 -11.70 -3.36
C ILE A 74 -0.81 -11.03 -4.72
N LEU A 75 -1.99 -10.44 -4.89
CA LEU A 75 -2.36 -9.66 -6.06
C LEU A 75 -2.60 -8.21 -5.67
N VAL A 76 -1.82 -7.28 -6.22
CA VAL A 76 -2.04 -5.84 -6.07
C VAL A 76 -2.97 -5.36 -7.18
N ARG A 77 -4.01 -4.61 -6.83
CA ARG A 77 -4.97 -4.03 -7.77
C ARG A 77 -5.23 -2.56 -7.45
N TRP A 78 -5.45 -1.79 -8.49
CA TRP A 78 -5.92 -0.42 -8.37
C TRP A 78 -7.44 -0.37 -8.16
N ILE A 79 -7.90 0.51 -7.29
CA ILE A 79 -9.31 0.85 -7.11
C ILE A 79 -9.45 2.37 -7.18
N LYS A 80 -10.56 2.87 -7.72
CA LYS A 80 -10.79 4.32 -7.73
C LYS A 80 -11.16 4.81 -6.32
N ALA A 81 -10.51 5.87 -5.85
CA ALA A 81 -10.92 6.55 -4.62
C ALA A 81 -12.30 7.23 -4.75
N HIS A 82 -12.96 7.42 -3.61
CA HIS A 82 -14.16 8.28 -3.47
C HIS A 82 -15.38 7.91 -4.33
N VAL A 83 -15.59 6.62 -4.59
CA VAL A 83 -16.78 6.11 -5.29
C VAL A 83 -17.68 5.25 -4.38
N GLY A 84 -17.64 5.47 -3.06
CA GLY A 84 -18.53 4.80 -2.11
C GLY A 84 -18.04 3.43 -1.60
N TYR A 85 -16.76 3.07 -1.84
CA TYR A 85 -16.20 1.83 -1.30
C TYR A 85 -15.80 2.02 0.17
N GLN A 86 -16.59 1.47 1.09
CA GLN A 86 -16.40 1.61 2.54
C GLN A 86 -14.95 1.33 2.99
N GLY A 87 -14.32 0.26 2.50
CA GLY A 87 -12.94 -0.08 2.86
C GLY A 87 -11.90 0.96 2.40
N ASN A 88 -12.13 1.64 1.27
CA ASN A 88 -11.26 2.73 0.81
C ASN A 88 -11.45 3.99 1.67
N GLU A 89 -12.69 4.32 1.99
CA GLU A 89 -13.02 5.50 2.81
C GLU A 89 -12.52 5.36 4.26
N GLU A 90 -12.58 4.15 4.82
CA GLU A 90 -11.98 3.82 6.12
C GLU A 90 -10.45 3.99 6.07
N ALA A 91 -9.80 3.50 5.02
CA ALA A 91 -8.35 3.64 4.82
C ALA A 91 -7.93 5.11 4.65
N ASP A 92 -8.70 5.94 3.95
CA ASP A 92 -8.48 7.37 3.79
C ASP A 92 -8.65 8.12 5.12
N THR A 93 -9.70 7.78 5.87
CA THR A 93 -9.96 8.39 7.18
C THR A 93 -8.82 8.07 8.15
N LEU A 94 -8.32 6.84 8.14
CA LEU A 94 -7.17 6.44 8.95
C LEU A 94 -5.89 7.18 8.55
N ALA A 95 -5.64 7.37 7.25
CA ALA A 95 -4.50 8.14 6.76
C ALA A 95 -4.57 9.60 7.23
N LYS A 96 -5.72 10.27 7.08
CA LYS A 96 -5.93 11.64 7.57
C LYS A 96 -5.71 11.77 9.08
N LYS A 97 -6.21 10.82 9.87
CA LYS A 97 -5.99 10.79 11.33
C LYS A 97 -4.52 10.58 11.72
N ALA A 98 -3.76 9.81 10.94
CA ALA A 98 -2.34 9.57 11.20
C ALA A 98 -1.51 10.84 10.96
N ILE A 99 -1.85 11.63 9.95
CA ILE A 99 -1.22 12.93 9.67
C ILE A 99 -1.55 13.94 10.78
N GLN A 100 -2.81 14.01 11.23
CA GLN A 100 -3.24 14.97 12.25
C GLN A 100 -2.61 14.74 13.63
N LYS A 101 -2.25 13.49 13.98
CA LYS A 101 -1.55 13.16 15.24
C LYS A 101 -0.04 13.39 15.19
N ALA A 102 0.52 13.67 14.01
CA ALA A 102 1.95 13.90 13.84
C ALA A 102 2.37 15.39 14.00
N LEU A 103 1.38 16.29 14.04
CA LEU A 103 1.49 17.69 14.49
C LEU A 103 1.31 17.77 16.01
#